data_AF-A0ABD5LUF1-F1
#
_entry.id   AF-A0ABD5LUF1-F1
#
_cell.length_a   1.000
_cell.length_b   1.000
_cell.length_c   1.000
_cell.angle_alpha   90.00
_cell.angle_beta   90.00
_cell.angle_gamma   90.00
#
_symmetry.space_group_name_H-M   'P 1'
#
loop_
_entity.id
_entity.type
_entity.pdbx_description
1 polymer ?
#
loop_
_entity_poly.entity_id
_entity_poly.type
_entity_poly.pdbx_seq_one_letter_code
_entity_poly.pdbx_strand_id
1 'polypeptide(L)'
;MIKIKVSKRKGRNQSFLQYCQHVDQRVSRAMQRFLFDAGAQSAIYTPIDTSTLINSQFRDVTVNGTKITGRIGYSASYAVYVHDPKVKQKFKRTTAKKSS
;
A
#
# COMPACT_ATOMS: atom_id res chain seq x y z
N MET A 1 -36.36 -30.69 -42.87
CA MET A 1 -34.98 -30.16 -42.75
C MET A 1 -34.88 -29.36 -41.46
N ILE A 2 -34.22 -29.87 -40.42
CA ILE A 2 -34.19 -29.25 -39.08
C ILE A 2 -32.92 -28.41 -38.93
N LYS A 3 -33.05 -27.11 -38.65
CA LYS A 3 -31.91 -26.22 -38.36
C LYS A 3 -31.63 -26.21 -36.86
N ILE A 4 -30.46 -26.72 -36.47
CA ILE A 4 -29.98 -26.65 -35.09
C ILE A 4 -29.10 -25.39 -34.93
N LYS A 5 -29.44 -24.54 -33.97
CA LYS A 5 -28.64 -23.34 -33.62
C LYS A 5 -27.66 -23.72 -32.50
N VAL A 6 -26.39 -23.90 -32.83
CA VAL A 6 -25.34 -24.19 -31.84
C VAL A 6 -24.95 -22.88 -31.14
N SER A 7 -25.33 -22.73 -29.87
CA SER A 7 -24.85 -21.66 -28.99
C SER A 7 -23.42 -21.98 -28.54
N LYS A 8 -22.46 -21.08 -28.79
CA LYS A 8 -21.10 -21.21 -28.23
C LYS A 8 -21.20 -21.12 -26.71
N ARG A 9 -21.07 -22.26 -26.02
CA ARG A 9 -20.94 -22.29 -24.55
C ARG A 9 -19.77 -21.38 -24.15
N LYS A 10 -20.07 -20.35 -23.37
CA LYS A 10 -19.11 -19.41 -22.76
C LYS A 10 -18.00 -20.25 -22.11
N GLY A 11 -16.77 -20.10 -22.62
CA GLY A 11 -15.67 -21.04 -22.33
C GLY A 11 -15.43 -21.22 -20.83
N ARG A 12 -15.18 -22.46 -20.42
CA ARG A 12 -14.93 -22.93 -19.03
C ARG A 12 -13.95 -22.07 -18.21
N ASN A 13 -13.10 -21.30 -18.89
CA ASN A 13 -12.03 -20.52 -18.27
C ASN A 13 -12.44 -19.08 -17.94
N GLN A 14 -13.58 -18.56 -18.44
CA GLN A 14 -14.00 -17.19 -18.15
C GLN A 14 -14.42 -16.98 -16.69
N SER A 15 -15.07 -17.96 -16.07
CA SER A 15 -15.46 -17.90 -14.66
C SER A 15 -14.26 -17.94 -13.72
N PHE A 16 -13.27 -18.77 -14.04
CA PHE A 16 -12.02 -18.86 -13.27
C PHE A 16 -11.21 -17.55 -13.35
N LEU A 17 -11.06 -16.98 -14.55
CA LEU A 17 -10.37 -15.70 -14.72
C LEU A 17 -11.08 -14.56 -13.96
N GLN A 18 -12.42 -14.54 -13.99
CA GLN A 18 -13.21 -13.57 -13.20
C GLN A 18 -13.05 -13.76 -11.70
N TYR A 19 -12.92 -15.00 -11.23
CA TYR A 19 -12.65 -15.31 -9.83
C TYR A 19 -11.27 -14.81 -9.40
N CYS A 20 -10.22 -15.09 -10.18
CA CYS A 20 -8.87 -14.59 -9.91
C CYS A 20 -8.85 -13.05 -9.86
N GLN A 21 -9.48 -12.38 -10.83
CA GLN A 21 -9.61 -10.91 -10.82
C GLN A 21 -10.34 -10.39 -9.58
N HIS A 22 -11.39 -11.07 -9.13
CA HIS A 22 -12.10 -10.71 -7.89
C HIS A 22 -11.21 -10.85 -6.66
N VAL A 23 -10.42 -11.93 -6.58
CA VAL A 23 -9.49 -12.16 -5.47
C VAL A 23 -8.42 -11.07 -5.46
N ASP A 24 -7.79 -10.78 -6.60
CA ASP A 24 -6.75 -9.74 -6.72
C ASP A 24 -7.23 -8.37 -6.23
N GLN A 25 -8.45 -7.97 -6.62
CA GLN A 25 -9.05 -6.72 -6.16
C GLN A 25 -9.29 -6.69 -4.65
N ARG A 26 -9.77 -7.79 -4.07
CA ARG A 26 -10.04 -7.86 -2.62
C ARG A 26 -8.75 -7.80 -1.82
N VAL A 27 -7.72 -8.50 -2.27
CA VAL A 27 -6.43 -8.51 -1.58
C VAL A 27 -5.73 -7.15 -1.71
N SER A 28 -5.78 -6.51 -2.88
CA SER A 28 -5.26 -5.15 -3.06
C SER A 28 -5.93 -4.15 -2.10
N ARG A 29 -7.27 -4.19 -1.98
CA ARG A 29 -8.01 -3.34 -1.02
C ARG A 29 -7.64 -3.62 0.44
N ALA A 30 -7.50 -4.90 0.81
CA ALA A 30 -7.09 -5.29 2.15
C ALA A 30 -5.68 -4.77 2.47
N MET A 31 -4.73 -4.90 1.53
CA MET A 31 -3.38 -4.38 1.67
C MET A 31 -3.38 -2.85 1.81
N GLN A 32 -4.18 -2.15 1.01
CA GLN A 32 -4.26 -0.70 1.07
C GLN A 32 -4.82 -0.22 2.41
N ARG A 33 -5.78 -0.94 3.00
CA ARG A 33 -6.27 -0.64 4.36
C ARG A 33 -5.19 -0.86 5.40
N PHE A 34 -4.49 -1.99 5.32
CA PHE A 34 -3.37 -2.29 6.22
C PHE A 34 -2.28 -1.21 6.15
N LEU A 35 -1.88 -0.79 4.93
CA LEU A 35 -0.88 0.26 4.74
C LEU A 35 -1.35 1.63 5.25
N PHE A 36 -2.65 1.90 5.25
CA PHE A 36 -3.18 3.12 5.85
C PHE A 36 -2.94 3.14 7.37
N ASP A 37 -3.29 2.05 8.05
CA ASP A 37 -3.12 1.93 9.50
C ASP A 37 -1.62 1.88 9.87
N ALA A 38 -0.82 1.12 9.13
CA ALA A 38 0.64 1.08 9.29
C ALA A 38 1.29 2.45 9.06
N GLY A 39 0.80 3.22 8.08
CA GLY A 39 1.27 4.58 7.80
C GLY A 39 0.92 5.59 8.87
N ALA A 40 -0.24 5.43 9.51
CA ALA A 40 -0.62 6.22 10.68
C ALA A 40 0.29 5.90 11.87
N GLN A 41 0.64 4.61 12.07
CA GLN A 41 1.57 4.20 13.12
C GLN A 41 3.01 4.67 12.84
N SER A 42 3.49 4.59 11.60
CA SER A 42 4.83 5.06 11.23
C SER A 42 4.98 6.56 11.44
N ALA A 43 3.92 7.34 11.20
CA ALA A 43 3.91 8.78 11.40
C ALA A 43 4.14 9.19 12.87
N ILE A 44 3.91 8.30 13.84
CA ILE A 44 4.21 8.54 15.26
C ILE A 44 5.71 8.56 15.51
N TYR A 45 6.47 7.77 14.76
CA TYR A 45 7.93 7.64 14.89
C TYR A 45 8.70 8.57 13.95
N THR A 46 8.04 9.23 13.00
CA THR A 46 8.67 10.25 12.16
C THR A 46 8.79 11.59 12.91
N PRO A 47 9.98 12.23 12.93
CA PRO A 47 10.23 13.44 13.69
C PRO A 47 9.53 14.67 13.14
N ILE A 48 9.27 15.63 14.03
CA ILE A 48 8.47 16.82 13.75
C ILE A 48 9.22 17.78 12.80
N ASP A 49 8.78 17.74 11.54
CA ASP A 49 8.27 18.90 10.82
C ASP A 49 7.11 18.41 9.91
N THR A 50 5.90 18.42 10.49
CA THR A 50 4.87 17.39 10.25
C THR A 50 4.05 17.57 8.98
N SER A 51 3.86 18.80 8.49
CA SER A 51 2.91 19.02 7.39
C SER A 51 3.47 18.52 6.07
N THR A 52 4.71 18.89 5.74
CA THR A 52 5.33 18.53 4.46
C THR A 52 5.60 17.02 4.38
N LEU A 53 6.08 16.40 5.47
CA LEU A 53 6.39 14.98 5.47
C LEU A 53 5.12 14.12 5.43
N ILE A 54 4.11 14.38 6.26
CA ILE A 54 2.84 13.61 6.25
C ILE A 54 2.13 13.74 4.90
N ASN A 55 2.11 14.95 4.32
CA ASN A 55 1.50 15.18 3.01
C ASN A 55 2.29 14.56 1.84
N SER A 56 3.52 14.09 2.10
CA SER A 56 4.37 13.41 1.13
C SER A 56 4.31 11.88 1.24
N GLN A 57 3.47 11.33 2.13
CA GLN A 57 3.36 9.88 2.28
C GLN A 57 2.75 9.26 1.03
N PHE A 58 3.44 8.29 0.45
CA PHE A 58 2.93 7.50 -0.67
C PHE A 58 2.79 6.04 -0.24
N ARG A 59 1.84 5.35 -0.88
CA ARG A 59 1.60 3.92 -0.73
C ARG A 59 1.56 3.29 -2.11
N ASP A 60 2.25 2.18 -2.26
CA ASP A 60 2.25 1.40 -3.49
C ASP A 60 1.93 -0.06 -3.15
N VAL A 61 1.10 -0.68 -3.98
CA VAL A 61 0.67 -2.07 -3.83
C VAL A 61 0.88 -2.77 -5.16
N THR A 62 1.83 -3.70 -5.18
CA THR A 62 2.09 -4.55 -6.33
C THR A 62 1.55 -5.96 -6.07
N VAL A 63 0.70 -6.45 -6.97
CA VAL A 63 0.15 -7.82 -6.94
C VAL A 63 0.81 -8.62 -8.05
N ASN A 64 1.64 -9.59 -7.68
CA ASN A 64 2.37 -10.47 -8.59
C ASN A 64 1.88 -11.91 -8.41
N GLY A 65 0.67 -12.20 -8.90
CA GLY A 65 0.04 -13.51 -8.75
C GLY A 65 -0.16 -13.89 -7.27
N THR A 66 0.63 -14.84 -6.76
CA THR A 66 0.52 -15.32 -5.38
C THR A 66 1.19 -14.42 -4.34
N LYS A 67 1.96 -13.41 -4.77
CA LYS A 67 2.66 -12.49 -3.86
C LYS A 67 2.09 -11.08 -3.97
N ILE A 68 1.68 -10.51 -2.84
CA ILE A 68 1.33 -9.10 -2.72
C ILE A 68 2.42 -8.40 -1.93
N THR A 69 2.91 -7.28 -2.45
CA THR A 69 3.90 -6.44 -1.79
C THR A 69 3.31 -5.05 -1.62
N GLY A 70 3.18 -4.62 -0.37
CA GLY A 70 2.85 -3.25 0.00
C GLY A 70 4.12 -2.48 0.33
N ARG A 71 4.23 -1.24 -0.16
CA ARG A 71 5.30 -0.29 0.17
C ARG A 71 4.69 1.00 0.66
N ILE A 72 5.31 1.58 1.67
CA ILE A 72 4.95 2.90 2.19
C ILE A 72 6.23 3.69 2.41
N GLY A 73 6.20 4.97 2.07
CA GLY A 73 7.35 5.85 2.20
C GLY A 73 6.93 7.31 2.17
N TYR A 74 7.92 8.19 2.25
CA TYR A 74 7.73 9.63 2.21
C TYR A 74 8.57 10.20 1.08
N SER A 75 7.97 11.05 0.24
CA SER A 75 8.66 11.67 -0.89
C SER A 75 9.38 12.97 -0.53
N ALA A 76 9.11 13.56 0.65
CA ALA A 76 9.81 14.75 1.08
C ALA A 76 11.29 14.43 1.40
N SER A 77 12.20 15.25 0.87
CA SER A 77 13.66 15.14 1.09
C SER A 77 14.05 15.12 2.58
N TYR A 78 13.17 15.57 3.47
CA TYR A 78 13.36 15.53 4.91
C TYR A 78 13.43 14.10 5.50
N ALA A 79 12.95 13.07 4.77
CA ALA A 79 13.06 11.67 5.18
C ALA A 79 14.52 11.22 5.41
N VAL A 80 15.49 11.80 4.70
CA VAL A 80 16.92 11.49 4.82
C VAL A 80 17.48 11.89 6.19
N TYR A 81 17.02 13.01 6.75
CA TYR A 81 17.53 13.56 8.01
C TYR A 81 16.90 12.93 9.26
N VAL A 82 15.92 12.03 9.07
CA VAL A 82 15.28 11.30 10.18
C VAL A 82 16.29 10.36 10.87
N HIS A 83 17.20 9.78 10.09
CA HIS A 83 18.19 8.82 10.55
C HIS A 83 19.58 9.43 10.83
N ASP A 84 19.88 10.65 10.35
CA ASP A 84 21.18 11.28 10.59
C ASP A 84 21.31 11.75 12.05
N PRO A 85 22.17 11.15 12.90
CA PRO A 85 22.32 11.51 14.31
C PRO A 85 22.75 12.97 14.52
N LYS A 86 23.39 13.60 13.53
CA LYS A 86 23.85 15.00 13.62
C LYS A 86 22.72 16.01 13.54
N VAL A 87 21.56 15.62 12.97
CA VAL A 87 20.39 16.50 12.87
C VAL A 87 19.54 16.38 14.14
N LYS A 88 19.55 17.45 14.94
CA LYS A 88 18.71 17.57 16.15
C LYS A 88 17.24 17.72 15.74
N GLN A 89 16.44 16.73 16.09
CA GLN A 89 15.00 16.75 15.85
C GLN A 89 14.28 17.31 17.08
N LYS A 90 13.34 18.23 16.85
CA LYS A 90 12.52 18.79 17.93
C LYS A 90 11.28 17.92 18.12
N PHE A 91 11.29 17.03 19.11
CA PHE A 91 10.12 16.19 19.38
C PHE A 91 9.00 17.01 20.06
N LYS A 92 7.81 17.13 19.44
CA LYS A 92 6.61 17.73 20.11
C LYS A 92 5.87 16.74 21.00
N ARG A 93 6.06 15.43 20.80
CA ARG A 93 5.46 14.37 21.63
C ARG A 93 6.49 13.85 22.62
N THR A 94 6.11 13.74 23.89
CA THR A 94 6.97 13.24 24.97
C THR A 94 7.42 11.79 24.78
N THR A 95 6.63 10.98 24.05
CA THR A 95 6.95 9.59 23.73
C THR A 95 7.86 9.43 22.51
N ALA A 96 8.01 10.47 21.69
CA ALA A 96 8.81 10.38 20.47
C ALA A 96 10.30 10.46 20.82
N LYS A 97 11.03 9.40 20.50
CA LYS A 97 12.48 9.30 20.71
C LYS A 97 13.12 8.89 19.39
N LYS A 98 14.27 9.47 19.09
CA LYS A 98 15.13 9.00 18.00
C LYS A 98 15.69 7.64 18.41
N SER A 99 15.32 6.56 17.72
CA SER A 99 16.05 5.30 17.87
C SER A 99 17.36 5.43 17.10
N SER A 100 18.47 5.30 17.82
CA SER A 100 19.85 5.26 17.32
C SER A 100 20.06 4.18 16.27
#